data_AF-A0A6J3C8G8-F1
#
_entry.id   AF-A0A6J3C8G8-F1
#
_cell.length_a   1.000
_cell.length_b   1.000
_cell.length_c   1.000
_cell.angle_alpha   90.00
_cell.angle_beta   90.00
_cell.angle_gamma   90.00
#
_symmetry.space_group_name_H-M   'P 1'
#
loop_
_entity.id
_entity.type
_entity.pdbx_description
1 polymer ?
#
loop_
_entity_poly.entity_id
_entity_poly.type
_entity_poly.pdbx_seq_one_letter_code
_entity_poly.pdbx_strand_id
1 'polypeptide(L)'
;LACDCHPVGASGKTCNQTSGQCPCKDGVTGTTCNRCAKGFQQSRSHIAPCIRIPRVVTAVQAMEAVDGEPGRVDQCGRCRAGARTLNLNKFCSRDYVIMGKVVGREASAAAGGPAGAWVRLALSVQAVYKRAPRSRLRRGATALYVRAADLACKCPKLKINKSYLILGVEKEGSASGLPGLAVGERSLLLEWRDDWHRRIRRLQRRAINCH
;
A
#
# COMPACT_ATOMS: atom_id res chain seq x y z
N LEU A 1 -15.43 -10.33 46.99
CA LEU A 1 -14.02 -9.90 46.74
C LEU A 1 -14.07 -8.54 46.04
N ALA A 2 -13.37 -7.52 46.51
CA ALA A 2 -13.28 -6.25 45.79
C ALA A 2 -12.34 -6.43 44.59
N CYS A 3 -12.74 -5.93 43.41
CA CYS A 3 -11.94 -6.02 42.19
C CYS A 3 -10.80 -5.00 42.21
N ASP A 4 -9.55 -5.46 42.23
CA ASP A 4 -8.37 -4.58 42.19
C ASP A 4 -7.97 -4.22 40.75
N CYS A 5 -8.89 -3.64 39.99
CA CYS A 5 -8.65 -3.29 38.59
C CYS A 5 -7.72 -2.07 38.49
N HIS A 6 -6.67 -2.17 37.66
CA HIS A 6 -5.68 -1.11 37.49
C HIS A 6 -6.32 0.17 36.92
N PRO A 7 -6.18 1.34 37.58
CA PRO A 7 -6.98 2.54 37.27
C PRO A 7 -6.74 3.11 35.88
N VAL A 8 -5.54 2.88 35.33
CA VAL A 8 -5.18 3.33 33.98
C VAL A 8 -5.43 2.25 32.94
N GLY A 9 -5.22 0.98 33.31
CA GLY A 9 -5.16 -0.15 32.37
C GLY A 9 -6.50 -0.83 32.14
N ALA A 10 -7.41 -0.75 33.11
CA ALA A 10 -8.78 -1.23 32.98
C ALA A 10 -9.70 -0.14 32.42
N SER A 11 -10.75 -0.56 31.74
CA SER A 11 -11.84 0.28 31.24
C SER A 11 -12.89 0.60 32.30
N GLY A 12 -12.79 -0.05 33.48
CA GLY A 12 -13.70 0.14 34.60
C GLY A 12 -13.18 -0.51 35.88
N LYS A 13 -13.92 -0.31 36.98
CA LYS A 13 -13.62 -0.88 38.30
C LYS A 13 -14.35 -2.20 38.58
N THR A 14 -15.19 -2.64 37.66
CA THR A 14 -15.92 -3.90 37.74
C THR A 14 -15.08 -5.02 37.14
N CYS A 15 -15.08 -6.19 37.76
CA CYS A 15 -14.45 -7.40 37.24
C CYS A 15 -15.47 -8.53 37.15
N ASN A 16 -15.15 -9.54 36.36
CA ASN A 16 -15.94 -10.75 36.30
C ASN A 16 -15.92 -11.46 37.68
N GLN A 17 -17.09 -11.71 38.25
CA GLN A 17 -17.21 -12.25 39.62
C GLN A 17 -16.72 -13.70 39.74
N THR A 18 -16.70 -14.46 38.64
CA THR A 18 -16.26 -15.86 38.60
C THR A 18 -14.76 -15.98 38.33
N SER A 19 -14.21 -15.16 37.42
CA SER A 19 -12.81 -15.26 36.99
C SER A 19 -11.89 -14.19 37.59
N GLY A 20 -12.44 -13.15 38.23
CA GLY A 20 -11.70 -11.99 38.72
C GLY A 20 -11.14 -11.08 37.60
N GLN A 21 -11.43 -11.38 36.33
CA GLN A 21 -10.86 -10.65 35.21
C GLN A 21 -11.50 -9.27 35.03
N CYS A 22 -10.67 -8.23 35.06
CA CYS A 22 -11.06 -6.86 34.74
C CYS A 22 -11.14 -6.64 33.21
N PRO A 23 -12.03 -5.76 32.73
CA PRO A 23 -12.08 -5.38 31.32
C PRO A 23 -10.88 -4.47 30.99
N CYS A 24 -9.91 -4.99 30.24
CA CYS A 24 -8.68 -4.24 29.90
C CYS A 24 -8.87 -3.34 28.68
N LYS A 25 -8.15 -2.21 28.65
CA LYS A 25 -8.00 -1.36 27.46
C LYS A 25 -7.13 -2.03 26.40
N ASP A 26 -7.20 -1.51 25.18
CA ASP A 26 -6.40 -1.99 24.05
C ASP A 26 -4.90 -2.09 24.38
N GLY A 27 -4.33 -3.27 24.12
CA GLY A 27 -2.91 -3.52 24.36
C GLY A 27 -2.53 -3.76 25.82
N VAL A 28 -3.49 -3.76 26.76
CA VAL A 28 -3.29 -4.05 28.19
C VAL A 28 -3.73 -5.49 28.49
N THR A 29 -3.06 -6.16 29.41
CA THR A 29 -3.34 -7.55 29.81
C THR A 29 -3.08 -7.80 31.30
N GLY A 30 -3.38 -9.00 31.77
CA GLY A 30 -3.36 -9.42 33.18
C GLY A 30 -4.76 -9.42 33.78
N THR A 31 -4.96 -10.21 34.85
CA THR A 31 -6.24 -10.34 35.55
C THR A 31 -6.78 -8.98 36.01
N THR A 32 -5.88 -8.10 36.44
CA THR A 32 -6.17 -6.73 36.88
C THR A 32 -5.79 -5.65 35.87
N CYS A 33 -5.39 -5.99 34.65
CA CYS A 33 -4.97 -5.06 33.60
C CYS A 33 -3.73 -4.21 33.98
N ASN A 34 -2.75 -4.81 34.64
CA ASN A 34 -1.58 -4.13 35.20
C ASN A 34 -0.33 -4.13 34.30
N ARG A 35 -0.37 -4.72 33.10
CA ARG A 35 0.78 -4.79 32.19
C ARG A 35 0.38 -4.70 30.72
N CYS A 36 1.31 -4.28 29.86
CA CYS A 36 1.09 -4.32 28.42
C CYS A 36 1.18 -5.75 27.87
N ALA A 37 0.35 -6.06 26.88
CA ALA A 37 0.42 -7.30 26.13
C ALA A 37 1.71 -7.37 25.31
N LYS A 38 2.11 -8.60 24.93
CA LYS A 38 3.30 -8.82 24.10
C LYS A 38 3.20 -7.99 22.80
N GLY A 39 4.26 -7.24 22.48
CA GLY A 39 4.29 -6.34 21.33
C GLY A 39 3.71 -4.94 21.57
N PHE A 40 3.36 -4.61 22.82
CA PHE A 40 2.96 -3.26 23.25
C PHE A 40 3.92 -2.74 24.32
N GLN A 41 4.11 -1.42 24.36
CA GLN A 41 4.92 -0.71 25.35
C GLN A 41 4.07 0.36 26.06
N GLN A 42 4.47 0.71 27.28
CA GLN A 42 3.79 1.76 28.03
C GLN A 42 3.95 3.11 27.32
N SER A 43 2.87 3.87 27.27
CA SER A 43 2.81 5.22 26.73
C SER A 43 2.59 6.22 27.87
N ARG A 44 2.72 7.52 27.58
CA ARG A 44 2.41 8.60 28.52
C ARG A 44 0.92 9.00 28.54
N SER A 45 0.06 8.25 27.85
CA SER A 45 -1.38 8.54 27.74
C SER A 45 -2.20 7.68 28.70
N HIS A 46 -3.06 8.31 29.49
CA HIS A 46 -4.06 7.62 30.33
C HIS A 46 -5.21 7.03 29.48
N ILE A 47 -5.40 7.52 28.25
CA ILE A 47 -6.41 7.02 27.31
C ILE A 47 -5.92 5.72 26.65
N ALA A 48 -4.67 5.71 26.18
CA ALA A 48 -4.03 4.58 25.52
C ALA A 48 -2.71 4.22 26.21
N PRO A 49 -2.76 3.56 27.39
CA PRO A 49 -1.57 3.33 28.21
C PRO A 49 -0.59 2.34 27.61
N CYS A 50 -1.04 1.47 26.71
CA CYS A 50 -0.19 0.56 25.97
C CYS A 50 -0.34 0.82 24.48
N ILE A 51 0.75 1.18 23.81
CA ILE A 51 0.78 1.38 22.35
C ILE A 51 1.60 0.28 21.70
N ARG A 52 1.23 -0.12 20.49
CA ARG A 52 1.96 -1.14 19.73
C ARG A 52 3.40 -0.66 19.50
N ILE A 53 4.37 -1.50 19.83
CA ILE A 53 5.79 -1.22 19.58
C ILE A 53 5.94 -1.08 18.06
N PRO A 54 6.35 0.10 17.54
CA PRO A 54 6.67 0.21 16.14
C PRO A 54 7.84 -0.73 15.86
N ARG A 55 7.65 -1.69 14.94
CA ARG A 55 8.74 -2.51 14.43
C ARG A 55 9.72 -1.59 13.71
N VAL A 56 10.66 -1.00 14.45
CA VAL A 56 11.88 -0.46 13.86
C VAL A 56 12.63 -1.70 13.41
N VAL A 57 12.66 -1.93 12.10
CA VAL A 57 13.45 -3.00 11.50
C VAL A 57 14.91 -2.55 11.62
N THR A 58 15.48 -2.69 12.82
CA THR A 58 16.93 -2.68 12.97
C THR A 58 17.42 -4.03 12.45
N ALA A 59 18.33 -3.97 11.48
CA ALA A 59 18.78 -5.09 10.66
C ALA A 59 19.63 -6.15 11.41
N VAL A 60 19.43 -6.35 12.71
CA VAL A 60 20.39 -7.09 13.56
C VAL A 60 19.77 -8.33 14.23
N GLN A 61 18.53 -8.71 13.92
CA GLN A 61 17.93 -9.94 14.46
C GLN A 61 17.41 -10.85 13.34
N ALA A 62 18.33 -11.23 12.44
CA ALA A 62 18.12 -12.25 11.41
C ALA A 62 18.88 -13.55 11.73
N MET A 63 19.18 -13.81 13.00
CA MET A 63 19.80 -15.05 13.43
C MET A 63 19.05 -15.54 14.66
N GLU A 64 18.66 -16.82 14.63
CA GLU A 64 18.04 -17.60 15.72
C GLU A 64 16.51 -17.58 15.82
N ALA A 65 15.86 -18.29 14.88
CA ALA A 65 14.89 -19.36 15.15
C ALA A 65 14.27 -19.83 13.82
N VAL A 66 14.88 -20.84 13.18
CA VAL A 66 14.27 -21.55 12.05
C VAL A 66 14.18 -23.03 12.40
N ASP A 67 13.15 -23.36 13.18
CA ASP A 67 12.51 -24.66 13.13
C ASP A 67 11.00 -24.41 13.16
N GLY A 68 10.38 -24.53 11.99
CA GLY A 68 8.95 -24.31 11.80
C GLY A 68 8.60 -23.73 10.42
N GLU A 69 8.46 -24.58 9.40
CA GLU A 69 7.52 -24.31 8.31
C GLU A 69 6.09 -24.48 8.88
N PRO A 70 5.13 -23.59 8.54
CA PRO A 70 4.69 -23.42 7.16
C PRO A 70 4.45 -21.97 6.72
N GLY A 71 4.66 -21.67 5.43
CA GLY A 71 3.79 -20.76 4.70
C GLY A 71 4.08 -19.26 4.75
N ARG A 72 5.11 -18.84 3.99
CA ARG A 72 5.09 -17.72 3.03
C ARG A 72 4.27 -16.45 3.39
N VAL A 73 4.76 -15.59 4.29
CA VAL A 73 4.24 -14.19 4.44
C VAL A 73 5.33 -13.09 4.60
N ASP A 74 6.61 -13.39 4.75
CA ASP A 74 7.64 -12.35 5.06
C ASP A 74 8.63 -12.03 3.93
N GLN A 75 8.19 -11.96 2.66
CA GLN A 75 9.03 -11.46 1.55
C GLN A 75 8.48 -10.21 0.84
N CYS A 76 7.40 -9.61 1.37
CA CYS A 76 6.83 -8.42 0.77
C CYS A 76 7.61 -7.17 1.22
N GLY A 77 8.38 -6.58 0.30
CA GLY A 77 9.09 -5.32 0.51
C GLY A 77 8.19 -4.09 0.54
N ARG A 78 8.80 -2.90 0.62
CA ARG A 78 8.06 -1.63 0.61
C ARG A 78 7.37 -1.41 -0.74
N CYS A 79 6.05 -1.25 -0.73
CA CYS A 79 5.27 -0.94 -1.93
C CYS A 79 5.60 0.46 -2.48
N ARG A 80 6.38 0.53 -3.57
CA ARG A 80 6.75 1.80 -4.22
C ARG A 80 5.63 2.35 -5.10
N ALA A 81 4.85 1.47 -5.72
CA ALA A 81 3.70 1.82 -6.54
C ALA A 81 2.56 2.50 -5.75
N GLY A 82 2.37 2.10 -4.49
CA GLY A 82 1.33 2.63 -3.60
C GLY A 82 1.71 3.93 -2.89
N ALA A 83 2.29 4.90 -3.61
CA ALA A 83 2.63 6.19 -3.01
C ALA A 83 1.38 6.91 -2.50
N ARG A 84 1.53 7.66 -1.39
CA ARG A 84 0.42 8.45 -0.80
C ARG A 84 0.37 9.88 -1.32
N THR A 85 1.44 10.38 -1.93
CA THR A 85 1.58 11.79 -2.28
C THR A 85 2.22 12.02 -3.65
N LEU A 86 1.67 13.00 -4.37
CA LEU A 86 2.21 13.53 -5.61
C LEU A 86 2.65 14.99 -5.42
N ASN A 87 3.90 15.28 -5.76
CA ASN A 87 4.47 16.63 -5.79
C ASN A 87 4.97 16.97 -7.21
N LEU A 88 5.49 18.20 -7.40
CA LEU A 88 5.94 18.66 -8.71
C LEU A 88 7.13 17.86 -9.25
N ASN A 89 8.17 17.62 -8.45
CA ASN A 89 9.35 16.85 -8.87
C ASN A 89 8.95 15.43 -9.31
N LYS A 90 8.01 14.84 -8.58
CA LYS A 90 7.38 13.58 -8.94
C LYS A 90 6.64 13.71 -10.28
N PHE A 91 5.82 14.73 -10.48
CA PHE A 91 5.17 14.93 -11.78
C PHE A 91 6.18 15.12 -12.94
N CYS A 92 7.26 15.88 -12.72
CA CYS A 92 8.31 16.15 -13.70
C CYS A 92 9.11 14.90 -14.11
N SER A 93 9.48 14.05 -13.16
CA SER A 93 10.37 12.90 -13.40
C SER A 93 9.73 11.69 -14.10
N ARG A 94 8.44 11.76 -14.46
CA ARG A 94 7.73 10.64 -15.14
C ARG A 94 7.42 10.95 -16.59
N ASP A 95 7.46 9.93 -17.44
CA ASP A 95 7.18 10.07 -18.87
C ASP A 95 5.70 10.35 -19.12
N TYR A 96 4.82 9.68 -18.38
CA TYR A 96 3.39 9.81 -18.54
C TYR A 96 2.66 9.98 -17.20
N VAL A 97 1.53 10.66 -17.29
CA VAL A 97 0.57 10.83 -16.19
C VAL A 97 -0.84 10.74 -16.77
N ILE A 98 -1.62 9.77 -16.33
CA ILE A 98 -2.96 9.48 -16.85
C ILE A 98 -3.98 9.26 -15.74
N MET A 99 -5.25 9.49 -16.05
CA MET A 99 -6.38 8.93 -15.31
C MET A 99 -6.85 7.70 -16.06
N GLY A 100 -6.84 6.54 -15.41
CA GLY A 100 -7.31 5.29 -15.99
C GLY A 100 -8.22 4.53 -15.04
N LYS A 101 -9.28 3.92 -15.58
CA LYS A 101 -10.19 3.02 -14.85
C LYS A 101 -9.76 1.58 -15.07
N VAL A 102 -9.55 0.83 -14.01
CA VAL A 102 -9.30 -0.61 -14.10
C VAL A 102 -10.65 -1.30 -14.36
N VAL A 103 -10.81 -1.87 -15.55
CA VAL A 103 -12.08 -2.47 -16.01
C VAL A 103 -12.20 -3.92 -15.58
N GLY A 104 -11.09 -4.66 -15.58
CA GLY A 104 -11.08 -6.10 -15.29
C GLY A 104 -9.67 -6.66 -15.23
N ARG A 105 -9.56 -7.91 -14.78
CA ARG A 105 -8.36 -8.72 -14.94
C ARG A 105 -8.58 -9.64 -16.13
N GLU A 106 -7.66 -9.62 -17.08
CA GLU A 106 -7.76 -10.52 -18.22
C GLU A 106 -7.18 -11.88 -17.81
N ALA A 107 -7.84 -12.97 -18.24
CA ALA A 107 -7.34 -14.32 -18.00
C ALA A 107 -5.95 -14.44 -18.64
N SER A 108 -4.99 -14.98 -17.89
CA SER A 108 -3.58 -15.05 -18.23
C SER A 108 -3.31 -15.85 -19.52
N ALA A 109 -3.53 -15.26 -20.69
CA ALA A 109 -2.79 -15.68 -21.87
C ALA A 109 -1.34 -15.29 -21.60
N ALA A 110 -0.47 -16.30 -21.47
CA ALA A 110 0.94 -16.17 -21.16
C ALA A 110 1.55 -14.97 -21.89
N ALA A 111 1.72 -13.86 -21.18
CA ALA A 111 2.34 -12.66 -21.73
C ALA A 111 3.86 -12.91 -21.77
N GLY A 112 4.32 -13.69 -22.76
CA GLY A 112 5.67 -13.73 -23.34
C GLY A 112 6.92 -13.70 -22.44
N GLY A 113 6.79 -13.92 -21.14
CA GLY A 113 7.86 -13.93 -20.15
C GLY A 113 7.84 -15.21 -19.33
N PRO A 114 8.83 -15.44 -18.46
CA PRO A 114 8.87 -16.63 -17.60
C PRO A 114 7.51 -16.81 -16.93
N ALA A 115 6.92 -17.99 -17.15
CA ALA A 115 5.51 -18.26 -16.90
C ALA A 115 5.08 -17.79 -15.49
N GLY A 116 4.08 -16.89 -15.43
CA GLY A 116 3.47 -16.45 -14.17
C GLY A 116 4.01 -15.16 -13.55
N ALA A 117 4.97 -14.46 -14.16
CA ALA A 117 5.54 -13.24 -13.57
C ALA A 117 4.60 -12.02 -13.61
N TRP A 118 3.74 -11.90 -14.62
CA TRP A 118 2.93 -10.69 -14.88
C TRP A 118 1.43 -10.97 -14.92
N VAL A 119 0.67 -10.04 -14.37
CA VAL A 119 -0.79 -10.00 -14.41
C VAL A 119 -1.23 -8.86 -15.32
N ARG A 120 -2.06 -9.17 -16.32
CA ARG A 120 -2.61 -8.20 -17.27
C ARG A 120 -3.98 -7.70 -16.79
N LEU A 121 -4.10 -6.39 -16.61
CA LEU A 121 -5.35 -5.70 -16.26
C LEU A 121 -5.84 -4.90 -17.46
N ALA A 122 -7.14 -4.99 -17.74
CA ALA A 122 -7.80 -4.15 -18.72
C ALA A 122 -7.93 -2.73 -18.16
N LEU A 123 -7.27 -1.75 -18.78
CA LEU A 123 -7.27 -0.36 -18.36
C LEU A 123 -7.96 0.50 -19.41
N SER A 124 -8.96 1.28 -18.99
CA SER A 124 -9.59 2.31 -19.81
C SER A 124 -8.97 3.67 -19.47
N VAL A 125 -8.14 4.21 -20.36
CA VAL A 125 -7.53 5.54 -20.21
C VAL A 125 -8.58 6.62 -20.48
N GLN A 126 -9.00 7.32 -19.44
CA GLN A 126 -10.03 8.36 -19.48
C GLN A 126 -9.44 9.75 -19.76
N ALA A 127 -8.24 10.04 -19.23
CA ALA A 127 -7.53 11.29 -19.47
C ALA A 127 -6.02 11.10 -19.51
N VAL A 128 -5.34 11.92 -20.33
CA VAL A 128 -3.88 11.97 -20.43
C VAL A 128 -3.45 13.39 -20.03
N TYR A 129 -2.69 13.50 -18.95
CA TYR A 129 -2.20 14.77 -18.41
C TYR A 129 -0.75 15.07 -18.79
N LYS A 130 0.04 14.02 -19.01
CA LYS A 130 1.41 14.10 -19.49
C LYS A 130 1.71 12.88 -20.35
N ARG A 131 2.51 13.08 -21.39
CA ARG A 131 3.08 12.02 -22.22
C ARG A 131 4.45 12.45 -22.70
N ALA A 132 5.35 11.50 -22.94
CA ALA A 132 6.62 11.78 -23.59
C ALA A 132 6.39 12.21 -25.05
N PRO A 133 7.28 13.02 -25.66
CA PRO A 133 7.11 13.53 -27.02
C PRO A 133 6.84 12.47 -28.09
N ARG A 134 7.44 11.28 -27.97
CA ARG A 134 7.28 10.14 -28.90
C ARG A 134 6.31 9.06 -28.41
N SER A 135 5.59 9.33 -27.33
CA SER A 135 4.66 8.38 -26.73
C SER A 135 3.45 8.12 -27.64
N ARG A 136 3.08 6.84 -27.79
CA ARG A 136 1.84 6.45 -28.49
C ARG A 136 0.62 6.46 -27.56
N LEU A 137 0.81 6.77 -26.28
CA LEU A 137 -0.24 6.76 -25.27
C LEU A 137 -1.39 7.73 -25.63
N ARG A 138 -2.61 7.18 -25.72
CA ARG A 138 -3.85 7.90 -26.03
C ARG A 138 -4.97 7.46 -25.08
N ARG A 139 -6.10 8.17 -25.12
CA ARG A 139 -7.34 7.71 -24.46
C ARG A 139 -7.85 6.44 -25.14
N GLY A 140 -8.51 5.58 -24.38
CA GLY A 140 -9.03 4.30 -24.88
C GLY A 140 -8.56 3.10 -24.07
N ALA A 141 -8.82 1.91 -24.59
CA ALA A 141 -8.44 0.65 -23.96
C ALA A 141 -6.94 0.37 -24.13
N THR A 142 -6.29 -0.09 -23.06
CA THR A 142 -4.91 -0.55 -23.05
C THR A 142 -4.70 -1.59 -21.94
N ALA A 143 -3.58 -2.31 -21.98
CA ALA A 143 -3.21 -3.24 -20.93
C ALA A 143 -2.32 -2.56 -19.89
N LEU A 144 -2.61 -2.82 -18.61
CA LEU A 144 -1.74 -2.48 -17.48
C LEU A 144 -1.18 -3.77 -16.87
N TYR A 145 0.13 -3.95 -16.94
CA TYR A 145 0.82 -5.10 -16.39
C TYR A 145 1.34 -4.81 -15.00
N VAL A 146 1.08 -5.72 -14.07
CA VAL A 146 1.59 -5.67 -12.69
C VAL A 146 2.20 -7.02 -12.37
N ARG A 147 3.34 -7.06 -11.66
CA ARG A 147 3.92 -8.35 -11.29
C ARG A 147 2.98 -9.13 -10.37
N ALA A 148 2.86 -10.42 -10.62
CA ALA A 148 2.02 -11.31 -9.81
C ALA A 148 2.45 -11.32 -8.34
N ALA A 149 3.76 -11.30 -8.08
CA ALA A 149 4.33 -11.20 -6.74
C ALA A 149 3.91 -9.90 -6.02
N ASP A 150 3.94 -8.76 -6.71
CA ASP A 150 3.54 -7.48 -6.13
C ASP A 150 2.04 -7.49 -5.76
N LEU A 151 1.19 -8.04 -6.63
CA LEU A 151 -0.25 -8.18 -6.35
C LEU A 151 -0.53 -9.16 -5.21
N ALA A 152 0.22 -10.26 -5.10
CA ALA A 152 0.14 -11.18 -3.96
C ALA A 152 0.48 -10.46 -2.64
N CYS A 153 1.43 -9.52 -2.69
CA CYS A 153 1.77 -8.61 -1.60
C CYS A 153 0.77 -7.45 -1.40
N LYS A 154 -0.38 -7.45 -2.08
CA LYS A 154 -1.38 -6.37 -2.07
C LYS A 154 -0.80 -5.02 -2.49
N CYS A 155 0.16 -5.03 -3.42
CA CYS A 155 0.83 -3.86 -3.96
C CYS A 155 0.73 -3.80 -5.49
N PRO A 156 0.21 -2.72 -6.09
CA PRO A 156 -0.70 -1.74 -5.49
C PRO A 156 -2.08 -2.36 -5.18
N LYS A 157 -2.83 -1.73 -4.27
CA LYS A 157 -4.22 -2.12 -3.92
C LYS A 157 -5.20 -1.71 -5.02
N LEU A 158 -5.11 -2.38 -6.17
CA LEU A 158 -5.99 -2.14 -7.31
C LEU A 158 -7.33 -2.83 -7.11
N LYS A 159 -8.40 -2.08 -7.40
CA LYS A 159 -9.77 -2.55 -7.38
C LYS A 159 -10.35 -2.40 -8.77
N ILE A 160 -11.11 -3.40 -9.19
CA ILE A 160 -11.88 -3.34 -10.43
C ILE A 160 -12.93 -2.23 -10.32
N ASN A 161 -13.27 -1.61 -11.44
CA ASN A 161 -14.20 -0.49 -11.58
C ASN A 161 -13.82 0.79 -10.83
N LYS A 162 -12.57 0.91 -10.35
CA LYS A 162 -12.05 2.13 -9.76
C LYS A 162 -11.11 2.84 -10.70
N SER A 163 -11.16 4.18 -10.67
CA SER A 163 -10.24 5.05 -11.39
C SER A 163 -9.02 5.37 -10.53
N TYR A 164 -7.88 5.45 -11.20
CA TYR A 164 -6.59 5.73 -10.58
C TYR A 164 -5.87 6.80 -11.39
N LEU A 165 -5.15 7.67 -10.68
CA LEU A 165 -4.10 8.49 -11.26
C LEU A 165 -2.83 7.63 -11.33
N ILE A 166 -2.38 7.36 -12.55
CA ILE A 166 -1.24 6.49 -12.84
C ILE A 166 -0.13 7.34 -13.44
N LEU A 167 1.04 7.27 -12.83
CA LEU A 167 2.27 7.89 -13.31
C LEU A 167 3.30 6.79 -13.54
N GLY A 168 4.13 6.91 -14.57
CA GLY A 168 5.17 5.91 -14.80
C GLY A 168 6.14 6.31 -15.89
N VAL A 169 6.96 5.34 -16.26
CA VAL A 169 7.95 5.43 -17.33
C VAL A 169 7.58 4.42 -18.40
N GLU A 170 7.38 4.88 -19.63
CA GLU A 170 6.83 4.02 -20.71
C GLU A 170 7.81 2.89 -21.07
N LYS A 171 9.12 3.18 -20.96
CA LYS A 171 10.19 2.20 -21.17
C LYS A 171 10.13 0.98 -20.23
N GLU A 172 9.50 1.07 -19.05
CA GLU A 172 9.41 -0.08 -18.12
C GLU A 172 8.59 -1.23 -18.73
N GLY A 173 7.55 -0.93 -19.50
CA GLY A 173 6.78 -1.95 -20.23
C GLY A 173 7.54 -2.47 -21.45
N SER A 174 8.10 -1.56 -22.25
CA SER A 174 8.81 -1.92 -23.48
C SER A 174 10.09 -2.73 -23.25
N ALA A 175 10.85 -2.42 -22.18
CA ALA A 175 12.04 -3.18 -21.81
C ALA A 175 11.73 -4.62 -21.40
N SER A 176 10.50 -4.87 -20.93
CA SER A 176 10.01 -6.21 -20.61
C SER A 176 9.27 -6.88 -21.78
N GLY A 177 9.25 -6.26 -22.97
CA GLY A 177 8.56 -6.77 -24.16
C GLY A 177 7.03 -6.77 -24.06
N LEU A 178 6.44 -6.05 -23.09
CA LEU A 178 5.00 -6.11 -22.81
C LEU A 178 4.23 -5.11 -23.69
N PRO A 179 3.18 -5.53 -24.40
CA PRO A 179 2.36 -4.63 -25.20
C PRO A 179 1.39 -3.87 -24.29
N GLY A 180 1.85 -2.76 -23.71
CA GLY A 180 1.05 -1.89 -22.84
C GLY A 180 1.89 -1.13 -21.80
N LEU A 181 1.23 -0.66 -20.75
CA LEU A 181 1.88 0.01 -19.62
C LEU A 181 2.24 -1.02 -18.56
N ALA A 182 3.42 -0.91 -17.95
CA ALA A 182 3.81 -1.75 -16.83
C ALA A 182 3.97 -0.93 -15.55
N VAL A 183 3.61 -1.52 -14.42
CA VAL A 183 3.88 -0.98 -13.08
C VAL A 183 5.26 -1.45 -12.65
N GLY A 184 6.25 -0.57 -12.81
CA GLY A 184 7.62 -0.77 -12.33
C GLY A 184 7.95 0.04 -11.07
N GLU A 185 9.24 0.17 -10.78
CA GLU A 185 9.73 0.83 -9.56
C GLU A 185 9.45 2.34 -9.53
N ARG A 186 9.37 2.98 -10.70
CA ARG A 186 9.09 4.42 -10.83
C ARG A 186 7.63 4.72 -11.13
N SER A 187 6.79 3.70 -11.08
CA SER A 187 5.36 3.83 -11.27
C SER A 187 4.68 4.23 -9.98
N LEU A 188 3.69 5.13 -10.04
CA LEU A 188 2.85 5.52 -8.90
C LEU A 188 1.37 5.38 -9.26
N LEU A 189 0.60 4.76 -8.37
CA LEU A 189 -0.82 4.51 -8.52
C LEU A 189 -1.56 5.06 -7.31
N LEU A 190 -2.32 6.13 -7.55
CA LEU A 190 -3.11 6.83 -6.54
C LEU A 190 -4.58 6.64 -6.86
N GLU A 191 -5.39 6.20 -5.90
CA GLU A 191 -6.84 6.12 -6.08
C GLU A 191 -7.40 7.51 -6.42
N TRP A 192 -8.22 7.57 -7.46
CA TRP A 192 -8.80 8.82 -7.92
C TRP A 192 -9.79 9.38 -6.88
N ARG A 193 -9.80 10.71 -6.80
CA ARG A 193 -10.60 11.55 -5.91
C ARG A 193 -10.91 12.83 -6.66
N ASP A 194 -12.04 13.45 -6.39
CA ASP A 194 -12.52 14.61 -7.18
C ASP A 194 -11.59 15.82 -7.12
N ASP A 195 -10.87 15.99 -6.01
CA ASP A 195 -9.89 17.06 -5.82
C ASP A 195 -8.65 16.93 -6.73
N TRP A 196 -8.38 15.75 -7.28
CA TRP A 196 -7.28 15.53 -8.21
C TRP A 196 -7.42 16.33 -9.51
N HIS A 197 -8.65 16.59 -9.99
CA HIS A 197 -8.86 17.41 -11.19
C HIS A 197 -8.21 18.80 -11.07
N ARG A 198 -8.39 19.46 -9.92
CA ARG A 198 -7.80 20.78 -9.66
C ARG A 198 -6.29 20.66 -9.39
N ARG A 199 -5.89 19.66 -8.61
CA ARG A 199 -4.48 19.45 -8.24
C ARG A 199 -3.59 19.14 -9.44
N ILE A 200 -4.04 18.27 -10.35
CA ILE A 200 -3.27 17.90 -11.54
C ILE A 200 -3.14 19.07 -12.51
N ARG A 201 -4.21 19.85 -12.73
CA ARG A 201 -4.11 21.06 -13.56
C ARG A 201 -3.10 22.07 -13.01
N ARG A 202 -2.99 22.22 -11.69
CA ARG A 202 -1.92 23.04 -11.07
C ARG A 202 -0.53 22.47 -11.33
N LEU A 203 -0.37 21.15 -11.24
CA LEU A 203 0.91 20.49 -11.52
C LEU A 203 1.30 20.63 -13.00
N GLN A 204 0.38 20.44 -13.94
CA GLN A 204 0.61 20.63 -15.37
C GLN A 204 1.11 22.05 -15.70
N ARG A 205 0.45 23.08 -15.15
CA ARG A 205 0.86 24.48 -15.36
C ARG A 205 2.28 24.75 -14.83
N ARG A 206 2.61 24.20 -13.66
CA ARG A 206 3.95 24.36 -13.06
C ARG A 206 5.01 23.49 -13.74
N ALA A 207 4.61 22.42 -14.39
CA ALA A 207 5.50 21.47 -15.04
C ALA A 207 6.11 22.01 -16.36
N ILE A 208 5.69 23.18 -16.82
CA ILE A 208 6.35 23.89 -17.92
C ILE A 208 7.82 24.19 -17.56
N ASN A 209 8.10 24.40 -16.27
CA ASN A 209 9.43 24.66 -15.74
C ASN A 209 10.14 23.38 -15.24
N CYS A 210 9.72 22.20 -15.71
CA CYS A 210 10.50 20.99 -15.45
C CYS A 210 11.75 21.06 -16.32
N HIS A 211 12.90 21.31 -15.69
CA HIS A 211 14.23 21.23 -16.31
C HIS A 211 14.85 19.86 -16.06
#